data_AF-A0A2V6NHY6-F1
#
_entry.id   AF-A0A2V6NHY6-F1
#
_cell.length_a   1.000
_cell.length_b   1.000
_cell.length_c   1.000
_cell.angle_alpha   90.00
_cell.angle_beta   90.00
_cell.angle_gamma   90.00
#
_symmetry.space_group_name_H-M   'P 1'
#
loop_
_entity.id
_entity.type
_entity.pdbx_description
1 polymer ?
#
loop_
_entity_poly.entity_id
_entity_poly.type
_entity_poly.pdbx_seq_one_letter_code
_entity_poly.pdbx_strand_id
1 'polypeptide(L)'
;MLAQAMLLLLTEPRKETKGQTMKLSKTLLAIVAAVGSVGLLSSAQATPITGMLNISGTATYNAPIATATQVTLFNDVVTGGANTGSFSGIPAMVSVTMTSPYIFNPSTPTPALWSVAGFTFDLLSSVIFFQSSHGILLEGEGIITGNGFDPTSGHWSFSQQEGAGTTLTFSATTSAVPDGGMTATLLGLGLAGLVGAGRLHRRLAKA
;
A
#
# COMPACT_ATOMS: atom_id res chain seq x y z
N MET A 1 25.58 -8.22 87.75
CA MET A 1 25.07 -8.95 86.56
C MET A 1 24.45 -7.99 85.54
N LEU A 2 25.20 -7.05 84.98
CA LEU A 2 24.68 -6.16 83.90
C LEU A 2 25.76 -5.72 82.90
N ALA A 3 26.96 -6.32 82.94
CA ALA A 3 28.06 -6.01 82.02
C ALA A 3 28.29 -7.07 80.93
N GLN A 4 27.48 -8.13 80.86
CA GLN A 4 27.65 -9.23 79.89
C GLN A 4 26.65 -9.23 78.73
N ALA A 5 25.65 -8.34 78.73
CA ALA A 5 24.65 -8.27 77.67
C ALA A 5 24.96 -7.23 76.57
N MET A 6 25.91 -6.31 76.80
CA MET A 6 26.22 -5.20 75.86
C MET A 6 27.53 -5.42 75.06
N LEU A 7 28.02 -6.65 74.97
CA LEU A 7 29.21 -6.98 74.16
C LEU A 7 28.91 -7.97 73.01
N LEU A 8 27.67 -8.44 72.88
CA LEU A 8 27.28 -9.45 71.89
C LEU A 8 26.56 -8.88 70.66
N LEU A 9 26.35 -7.56 70.58
CA LEU A 9 25.66 -6.91 69.45
C LEU A 9 26.58 -6.31 68.37
N LEU A 10 27.90 -6.51 68.46
CA LEU A 10 28.88 -5.85 67.58
C LEU A 10 29.63 -6.77 66.60
N THR A 11 29.24 -8.02 66.44
CA THR A 11 29.95 -8.94 65.53
C THR A 11 29.01 -9.87 64.78
N GLU A 12 28.31 -9.32 63.79
CA GLU A 12 27.90 -10.11 62.63
C GLU A 12 28.62 -9.58 61.38
N PRO A 13 29.45 -10.39 60.70
CA PRO A 13 30.07 -9.97 59.46
C PRO A 13 28.99 -9.85 58.37
N ARG A 14 28.83 -8.63 57.83
CA ARG A 14 28.00 -8.37 56.65
C ARG A 14 28.51 -9.23 55.49
N LYS A 15 27.79 -10.30 55.17
CA LYS A 15 28.02 -11.09 53.95
C LYS A 15 27.75 -10.21 52.74
N GLU A 16 28.81 -9.73 52.08
CA GLU A 16 28.73 -9.20 50.73
C GLU A 16 28.14 -10.29 49.82
N THR A 17 26.93 -10.06 49.33
CA THR A 17 26.26 -10.98 48.40
C THR A 17 26.79 -10.72 46.99
N LYS A 18 28.03 -11.11 46.73
CA LYS A 18 28.71 -11.01 45.43
C LYS A 18 28.22 -12.07 44.41
N GLY A 19 26.92 -12.36 44.40
CA GLY A 19 26.35 -13.46 43.60
C GLY A 19 24.93 -13.25 43.07
N GLN A 20 24.24 -12.16 43.43
CA GLN A 20 22.88 -11.89 42.93
C GLN A 20 22.82 -10.94 41.73
N THR A 21 23.92 -10.29 41.36
CA THR A 21 23.99 -9.34 40.25
C THR A 21 23.97 -9.98 38.85
N MET A 22 24.36 -11.25 38.71
CA MET A 22 24.31 -11.96 37.41
C MET A 22 22.94 -12.57 37.07
N LYS A 23 22.09 -12.86 38.07
CA LYS A 23 20.76 -13.44 37.81
C LYS A 23 19.76 -12.36 37.45
N LEU A 24 19.76 -11.23 38.17
CA LEU A 24 18.85 -10.12 37.87
C LEU A 24 19.11 -9.49 36.49
N SER A 25 20.37 -9.35 36.08
CA SER A 25 20.74 -8.81 34.76
C SER A 25 20.37 -9.75 33.61
N LYS A 26 20.51 -11.07 33.77
CA LYS A 26 20.08 -12.05 32.77
C LYS A 26 18.55 -12.12 32.64
N THR A 27 17.82 -12.05 33.76
CA THR A 27 16.36 -12.02 33.74
C THR A 27 15.83 -10.70 33.19
N LEU A 28 16.45 -9.57 33.54
CA LEU A 28 16.09 -8.26 32.99
C LEU A 28 16.39 -8.18 31.49
N LEU A 29 17.51 -8.72 31.03
CA LEU A 29 17.85 -8.80 29.60
C LEU A 29 16.92 -9.74 28.84
N ALA A 30 16.51 -10.86 29.45
CA ALA A 30 15.51 -11.77 28.88
C ALA A 30 14.11 -11.14 28.81
N ILE A 31 13.71 -10.34 29.81
CA ILE A 31 12.44 -9.59 29.81
C ILE A 31 12.49 -8.48 28.77
N VAL A 32 13.60 -7.75 28.62
CA VAL A 32 13.75 -6.74 27.55
C VAL A 32 13.72 -7.40 26.16
N ALA A 33 14.29 -8.60 26.00
CA ALA A 33 14.20 -9.37 24.76
C ALA A 33 12.77 -9.90 24.48
N ALA A 34 12.02 -10.28 25.53
CA ALA A 34 10.63 -10.74 25.42
C ALA A 34 9.62 -9.59 25.19
N VAL A 35 9.83 -8.44 25.82
CA VAL A 35 9.01 -7.23 25.62
C VAL A 35 9.32 -6.59 24.27
N GLY A 36 10.58 -6.64 23.82
CA GLY A 36 10.98 -6.24 22.48
C GLY A 36 10.35 -7.08 21.36
N SER A 37 9.91 -8.32 21.63
CA SER A 37 9.25 -9.19 20.65
C SER A 37 7.72 -9.03 20.60
N VAL A 38 7.09 -8.51 21.66
CA VAL A 38 5.64 -8.22 21.66
C VAL A 38 5.34 -6.83 21.08
N GLY A 39 6.23 -5.85 21.27
CA GLY A 39 6.09 -4.49 20.72
C GLY A 39 6.31 -4.38 19.20
N LEU A 40 6.81 -5.44 18.54
CA LEU A 40 7.04 -5.48 17.08
C LEU A 40 5.83 -6.01 16.30
N LEU A 41 4.73 -6.36 16.97
CA LEU A 41 3.55 -6.97 16.33
C LEU A 41 2.44 -5.97 15.96
N SER A 42 2.60 -4.68 16.24
CA SER A 42 1.79 -3.64 15.60
C SER A 42 2.29 -3.40 14.17
N SER A 43 2.29 -4.45 13.35
CA SER A 43 2.35 -4.26 11.90
C SER A 43 1.09 -3.46 11.54
N ALA A 44 1.24 -2.21 11.10
CA ALA A 44 0.21 -1.57 10.31
C ALA A 44 -0.01 -2.49 9.10
N GLN A 45 -1.02 -3.36 9.18
CA GLN A 45 -1.37 -4.26 8.10
C GLN A 45 -1.96 -3.37 7.03
N ALA A 46 -1.13 -2.99 6.05
CA ALA A 46 -1.65 -2.28 4.91
C ALA A 46 -2.67 -3.20 4.24
N THR A 47 -3.92 -2.77 4.14
CA THR A 47 -4.95 -3.47 3.39
C THR A 47 -5.04 -2.78 2.04
N PRO A 48 -4.28 -3.25 1.03
CA PRO A 48 -4.28 -2.61 -0.28
C PRO A 48 -5.61 -2.85 -0.97
N ILE A 49 -5.92 -1.95 -1.91
CA ILE A 49 -6.96 -2.16 -2.90
C ILE A 49 -6.44 -3.23 -3.88
N THR A 50 -7.30 -4.16 -4.29
CA THR A 50 -6.94 -5.23 -5.25
C THR A 50 -8.00 -5.37 -6.33
N GLY A 51 -7.62 -5.99 -7.44
CA GLY A 51 -8.54 -6.34 -8.52
C GLY A 51 -8.67 -5.25 -9.57
N MET A 52 -9.71 -5.40 -10.39
CA MET A 52 -9.95 -4.60 -11.60
C MET A 52 -11.36 -4.04 -11.59
N LEU A 53 -11.47 -2.75 -11.88
CA LEU A 53 -12.72 -2.05 -12.16
C LEU A 53 -12.85 -1.84 -13.66
N ASN A 54 -13.99 -2.25 -14.23
CA ASN A 54 -14.33 -1.99 -15.62
C ASN A 54 -15.24 -0.77 -15.70
N ILE A 55 -14.98 0.12 -16.65
CA ILE A 55 -15.71 1.36 -16.88
C ILE A 55 -16.00 1.46 -18.38
N SER A 56 -17.20 1.90 -18.74
CA SER A 56 -17.54 2.26 -20.12
C SER A 56 -18.40 3.51 -20.16
N GLY A 57 -18.44 4.17 -21.29
CA GLY A 57 -19.26 5.36 -21.49
C GLY A 57 -18.99 5.99 -22.84
N THR A 58 -19.33 7.27 -22.97
CA THR A 58 -18.99 8.06 -24.16
C THR A 58 -18.06 9.21 -23.79
N ALA A 59 -17.13 9.51 -24.68
CA ALA A 59 -16.16 10.59 -24.54
C ALA A 59 -16.27 11.52 -25.74
N THR A 60 -16.32 12.83 -25.48
CA THR A 60 -16.23 13.88 -26.49
C THR A 60 -14.83 14.43 -26.54
N TYR A 61 -14.21 14.48 -27.72
CA TYR A 61 -12.85 14.97 -27.93
C TYR A 61 -12.82 16.40 -28.47
N ASN A 62 -11.71 17.11 -28.23
CA ASN A 62 -11.48 18.46 -28.76
C ASN A 62 -11.24 18.52 -30.28
N ALA A 63 -10.91 17.38 -30.90
CA ALA A 63 -10.65 17.24 -32.32
C ALA A 63 -10.99 15.82 -32.77
N PRO A 64 -10.96 15.50 -34.08
CA PRO A 64 -11.00 14.12 -34.54
C PRO A 64 -9.93 13.28 -33.84
N ILE A 65 -10.26 12.01 -33.55
CA ILE A 65 -9.45 11.13 -32.69
C ILE A 65 -7.97 11.03 -33.10
N ALA A 66 -7.66 11.08 -34.40
CA ALA A 66 -6.28 11.02 -34.90
C ALA A 66 -5.38 12.17 -34.41
N THR A 67 -5.99 13.30 -34.02
CA THR A 67 -5.30 14.54 -33.62
C THR A 67 -5.77 15.07 -32.26
N ALA A 68 -6.70 14.37 -31.61
CA ALA A 68 -7.23 14.76 -30.31
C ALA A 68 -6.12 14.78 -29.25
N THR A 69 -6.25 15.69 -28.31
CA THR A 69 -5.28 15.84 -27.21
C THR A 69 -5.94 15.81 -25.83
N GLN A 70 -7.27 15.88 -25.81
CA GLN A 70 -8.05 15.83 -24.59
C GLN A 70 -9.45 15.26 -24.85
N VAL A 71 -10.02 14.69 -23.79
CA VAL A 71 -11.47 14.49 -23.67
C VAL A 71 -12.05 15.75 -23.04
N THR A 72 -12.94 16.44 -23.74
CA THR A 72 -13.61 17.65 -23.26
C THR A 72 -14.77 17.33 -22.33
N LEU A 73 -15.42 16.18 -22.53
CA LEU A 73 -16.58 15.76 -21.75
C LEU A 73 -16.70 14.23 -21.75
N PHE A 74 -17.05 13.67 -20.60
CA PHE A 74 -17.49 12.28 -20.48
C PHE A 74 -19.01 12.26 -20.23
N ASN A 75 -19.74 11.37 -20.90
CA ASN A 75 -21.19 11.18 -20.71
C ASN A 75 -21.54 9.69 -20.55
N ASP A 76 -22.64 9.45 -19.82
CA ASP A 76 -23.21 8.11 -19.61
C ASP A 76 -22.18 7.09 -19.11
N VAL A 77 -21.26 7.53 -18.25
CA VAL A 77 -20.19 6.68 -17.76
C VAL A 77 -20.70 5.81 -16.63
N VAL A 78 -20.52 4.50 -16.81
CA VAL A 78 -20.99 3.47 -15.90
C VAL A 78 -19.94 2.39 -15.68
N THR A 79 -20.07 1.67 -14.58
CA THR A 79 -19.28 0.45 -14.34
C THR A 79 -19.72 -0.68 -15.26
N GLY A 80 -18.73 -1.42 -15.75
CA GLY A 80 -18.95 -2.69 -16.44
C GLY A 80 -19.25 -3.84 -15.47
N GLY A 81 -19.55 -5.01 -16.04
CA GLY A 81 -19.63 -6.25 -15.28
C GLY A 81 -18.25 -6.83 -14.94
N ALA A 82 -18.24 -7.94 -14.20
CA ALA A 82 -17.04 -8.72 -13.88
C ALA A 82 -15.92 -7.93 -13.15
N ASN A 83 -16.29 -6.96 -12.31
CA ASN A 83 -15.35 -6.32 -11.39
C ASN A 83 -14.78 -7.35 -10.40
N THR A 84 -13.52 -7.19 -9.99
CA THR A 84 -12.81 -8.16 -9.15
C THR A 84 -12.17 -7.51 -7.92
N GLY A 85 -11.72 -8.33 -6.96
CA GLY A 85 -11.04 -7.86 -5.75
C GLY A 85 -11.91 -6.90 -4.93
N SER A 86 -11.33 -5.78 -4.51
CA SER A 86 -11.99 -4.72 -3.74
C SER A 86 -13.18 -4.07 -4.48
N PHE A 87 -13.24 -4.22 -5.81
CA PHE A 87 -14.32 -3.69 -6.65
C PHE A 87 -15.45 -4.70 -6.91
N SER A 88 -15.31 -5.97 -6.49
CA SER A 88 -16.29 -7.03 -6.80
C SER A 88 -17.69 -6.77 -6.25
N GLY A 89 -17.82 -5.97 -5.19
CA GLY A 89 -19.09 -5.54 -4.62
C GLY A 89 -19.82 -4.44 -5.40
N ILE A 90 -19.18 -3.86 -6.44
CA ILE A 90 -19.77 -2.81 -7.27
C ILE A 90 -20.51 -3.45 -8.45
N PRO A 91 -21.84 -3.35 -8.53
CA PRO A 91 -22.60 -3.85 -9.67
C PRO A 91 -22.22 -3.18 -10.99
N ALA A 92 -22.63 -3.78 -12.11
CA ALA A 92 -22.62 -3.08 -13.40
C ALA A 92 -23.66 -1.95 -13.41
N MET A 93 -23.52 -1.01 -14.36
CA MET A 93 -24.43 0.11 -14.56
C MET A 93 -24.48 1.11 -13.39
N VAL A 94 -23.49 1.09 -12.50
CA VAL A 94 -23.34 2.13 -11.47
C VAL A 94 -22.69 3.34 -12.12
N SER A 95 -23.29 4.52 -11.93
CA SER A 95 -22.74 5.76 -12.48
C SER A 95 -21.35 6.05 -11.91
N VAL A 96 -20.41 6.36 -12.81
CA VAL A 96 -19.05 6.77 -12.50
C VAL A 96 -18.93 8.26 -12.78
N THR A 97 -18.44 9.02 -11.79
CA THR A 97 -18.15 10.44 -12.00
C THR A 97 -16.77 10.57 -12.62
N MET A 98 -16.66 11.23 -13.77
CA MET A 98 -15.39 11.48 -14.46
C MET A 98 -15.01 12.97 -14.38
N THR A 99 -13.72 13.27 -14.21
CA THR A 99 -13.22 14.63 -14.34
C THR A 99 -13.13 15.04 -15.81
N SER A 100 -13.63 16.24 -16.12
CA SER A 100 -13.55 16.87 -17.44
C SER A 100 -13.08 18.33 -17.32
N PRO A 101 -12.17 18.82 -18.18
CA PRO A 101 -11.51 18.07 -19.24
C PRO A 101 -10.45 17.10 -18.71
N TYR A 102 -10.20 16.02 -19.43
CA TYR A 102 -9.05 15.14 -19.25
C TYR A 102 -8.04 15.38 -20.38
N ILE A 103 -6.87 15.93 -20.04
CA ILE A 103 -5.82 16.29 -21.00
C ILE A 103 -4.76 15.18 -21.00
N PHE A 104 -4.66 14.45 -22.11
CA PHE A 104 -3.71 13.36 -22.26
C PHE A 104 -2.49 13.72 -23.11
N ASN A 105 -2.50 14.87 -23.80
CA ASN A 105 -1.36 15.36 -24.57
C ASN A 105 -1.22 16.91 -24.53
N PRO A 106 -0.15 17.47 -23.95
CA PRO A 106 0.80 16.78 -23.08
C PRO A 106 0.08 16.20 -21.87
N SER A 107 0.59 15.10 -21.33
CA SER A 107 -0.01 14.48 -20.14
C SER A 107 0.04 15.42 -18.94
N THR A 108 -1.09 15.57 -18.24
CA THR A 108 -1.20 16.33 -17.00
C THR A 108 -1.80 15.47 -15.90
N PRO A 109 -1.31 15.56 -14.64
CA PRO A 109 -1.98 14.95 -13.51
C PRO A 109 -3.44 15.37 -13.46
N THR A 110 -4.35 14.40 -13.30
CA THR A 110 -5.79 14.61 -13.24
C THR A 110 -6.32 14.05 -11.93
N PRO A 111 -6.44 14.90 -10.88
CA PRO A 111 -7.03 14.50 -9.61
C PRO A 111 -8.46 14.01 -9.82
N ALA A 112 -8.84 12.96 -9.11
CA ALA A 112 -10.13 12.31 -9.20
C ALA A 112 -10.57 12.09 -10.65
N LEU A 113 -9.69 11.54 -11.50
CA LEU A 113 -10.02 11.22 -12.90
C LEU A 113 -11.33 10.45 -12.98
N TRP A 114 -11.53 9.48 -12.09
CA TRP A 114 -12.82 8.86 -11.85
C TRP A 114 -13.11 8.66 -10.36
N SER A 115 -14.38 8.61 -10.01
CA SER A 115 -14.87 8.19 -8.69
C SER A 115 -16.16 7.38 -8.79
N VAL A 116 -16.26 6.30 -7.99
CA VAL A 116 -17.44 5.43 -7.93
C VAL A 116 -17.48 4.64 -6.63
N ALA A 117 -18.67 4.50 -6.02
CA ALA A 117 -18.91 3.66 -4.85
C ALA A 117 -17.89 3.86 -3.69
N GLY A 118 -17.47 5.10 -3.46
CA GLY A 118 -16.51 5.46 -2.41
C GLY A 118 -15.03 5.27 -2.77
N PHE A 119 -14.73 4.79 -3.98
CA PHE A 119 -13.38 4.76 -4.54
C PHE A 119 -13.13 5.96 -5.45
N THR A 120 -11.89 6.42 -5.47
CA THR A 120 -11.40 7.51 -6.33
C THR A 120 -10.05 7.13 -6.92
N PHE A 121 -9.81 7.48 -8.17
CA PHE A 121 -8.51 7.34 -8.82
C PHE A 121 -7.95 8.68 -9.23
N ASP A 122 -6.79 9.02 -8.67
CA ASP A 122 -6.01 10.19 -9.01
C ASP A 122 -4.97 9.80 -10.06
N LEU A 123 -5.17 10.26 -11.31
CA LEU A 123 -4.20 10.00 -12.38
C LEU A 123 -2.99 10.92 -12.20
N LEU A 124 -1.79 10.34 -12.16
CA LEU A 124 -0.53 11.08 -12.06
C LEU A 124 0.06 11.38 -13.44
N SER A 125 0.00 10.41 -14.35
CA SER A 125 0.51 10.55 -15.71
C SER A 125 -0.16 9.57 -16.66
N SER A 126 -0.14 9.90 -17.94
CA SER A 126 -0.67 9.09 -19.04
C SER A 126 0.26 9.13 -20.24
N VAL A 127 0.21 8.08 -21.04
CA VAL A 127 0.92 7.97 -22.32
C VAL A 127 -0.05 7.57 -23.41
N ILE A 128 0.19 8.06 -24.62
CA ILE A 128 -0.49 7.58 -25.82
C ILE A 128 0.27 6.35 -26.30
N PHE A 129 -0.32 5.17 -26.11
CA PHE A 129 0.26 3.92 -26.62
C PHE A 129 -0.01 3.76 -28.11
N PHE A 130 -1.23 4.13 -28.54
CA PHE A 130 -1.64 4.13 -29.94
C PHE A 130 -2.65 5.23 -30.20
N GLN A 131 -2.53 5.93 -31.33
CA GLN A 131 -3.52 6.90 -31.78
C GLN A 131 -3.55 6.93 -33.31
N SER A 132 -4.73 6.74 -33.88
CA SER A 132 -4.97 6.85 -35.32
C SER A 132 -6.41 7.28 -35.58
N SER A 133 -6.80 7.39 -36.85
CA SER A 133 -8.20 7.59 -37.22
C SER A 133 -9.13 6.44 -36.82
N HIS A 134 -8.60 5.25 -36.52
CA HIS A 134 -9.37 4.04 -36.21
C HIS A 134 -9.49 3.77 -34.70
N GLY A 135 -8.88 4.60 -33.85
CA GLY A 135 -8.96 4.44 -32.41
C GLY A 135 -7.79 5.07 -31.65
N ILE A 136 -7.93 5.07 -30.33
CA ILE A 136 -6.91 5.50 -29.38
C ILE A 136 -6.80 4.49 -28.24
N LEU A 137 -5.57 4.25 -27.79
CA LEU A 137 -5.24 3.52 -26.57
C LEU A 137 -4.33 4.41 -25.73
N LEU A 138 -4.81 4.73 -24.54
CA LEU A 138 -4.08 5.48 -23.52
C LEU A 138 -3.81 4.54 -22.35
N GLU A 139 -2.62 4.66 -21.78
CA GLU A 139 -2.26 4.01 -20.52
C GLU A 139 -1.89 5.09 -19.52
N GLY A 140 -2.17 4.85 -18.25
CA GLY A 140 -1.95 5.82 -17.19
C GLY A 140 -1.65 5.17 -15.86
N GLU A 141 -0.91 5.90 -15.05
CA GLU A 141 -0.51 5.50 -13.71
C GLU A 141 -1.08 6.50 -12.72
N GLY A 142 -1.55 6.00 -11.59
CA GLY A 142 -2.19 6.81 -10.57
C GLY A 142 -2.30 6.13 -9.22
N ILE A 143 -3.06 6.75 -8.32
CA ILE A 143 -3.32 6.24 -6.97
C ILE A 143 -4.81 6.06 -6.80
N ILE A 144 -5.21 4.89 -6.32
CA ILE A 144 -6.58 4.57 -5.95
C ILE A 144 -6.71 4.74 -4.43
N THR A 145 -7.73 5.47 -4.01
CA THR A 145 -8.09 5.64 -2.59
C THR A 145 -9.56 5.32 -2.38
N GLY A 146 -9.95 4.97 -1.15
CA GLY A 146 -11.37 4.81 -0.81
C GLY A 146 -11.66 3.74 0.24
N ASN A 147 -12.88 3.78 0.78
CA ASN A 147 -13.47 2.73 1.62
C ASN A 147 -12.61 2.21 2.79
N GLY A 148 -11.72 3.06 3.33
CA GLY A 148 -10.84 2.71 4.45
C GLY A 148 -9.67 1.80 4.09
N PHE A 149 -9.45 1.51 2.81
CA PHE A 149 -8.25 0.85 2.32
C PHE A 149 -7.08 1.84 2.27
N ASP A 150 -5.86 1.31 2.26
CA ASP A 150 -4.68 2.14 2.05
C ASP A 150 -4.59 2.61 0.58
N PRO A 151 -4.11 3.84 0.35
CA PRO A 151 -3.81 4.32 -0.99
C PRO A 151 -2.95 3.30 -1.74
N THR A 152 -3.41 2.88 -2.91
CA THR A 152 -2.76 1.82 -3.69
C THR A 152 -2.48 2.30 -5.10
N SER A 153 -1.28 2.02 -5.61
CA SER A 153 -0.93 2.29 -7.01
C SER A 153 -1.93 1.62 -7.96
N GLY A 154 -2.27 2.30 -9.05
CA GLY A 154 -3.26 1.82 -10.02
C GLY A 154 -2.82 2.10 -11.44
N HIS A 155 -2.98 1.09 -12.30
CA HIS A 155 -2.80 1.22 -13.74
C HIS A 155 -4.17 1.40 -14.40
N TRP A 156 -4.30 2.44 -15.21
CA TRP A 156 -5.50 2.81 -15.96
C TRP A 156 -5.26 2.60 -17.45
N SER A 157 -6.12 1.83 -18.09
CA SER A 157 -6.12 1.66 -19.54
C SER A 157 -7.42 2.23 -20.08
N PHE A 158 -7.33 3.05 -21.12
CA PHE A 158 -8.48 3.66 -21.79
C PHE A 158 -8.36 3.39 -23.28
N SER A 159 -9.44 2.86 -23.84
CA SER A 159 -9.50 2.53 -25.25
C SER A 159 -10.78 3.03 -25.87
N GLN A 160 -10.67 3.49 -27.09
CA GLN A 160 -11.81 3.78 -27.93
C GLN A 160 -11.54 3.30 -29.34
N GLN A 161 -12.53 2.64 -29.91
CA GLN A 161 -12.48 2.02 -31.24
C GLN A 161 -13.12 2.94 -32.27
N GLU A 162 -13.07 2.53 -33.54
CA GLU A 162 -13.58 3.28 -34.68
C GLU A 162 -15.00 3.83 -34.48
N GLY A 163 -15.21 5.06 -34.92
CA GLY A 163 -16.52 5.69 -35.02
C GLY A 163 -16.43 7.06 -35.67
N ALA A 164 -17.57 7.63 -36.05
CA ALA A 164 -17.65 8.92 -36.73
C ALA A 164 -17.97 10.06 -35.76
N GLY A 165 -17.33 11.22 -35.96
CA GLY A 165 -17.55 12.42 -35.14
C GLY A 165 -16.58 12.54 -33.96
N THR A 166 -16.93 13.38 -32.99
CA THR A 166 -16.10 13.66 -31.81
C THR A 166 -16.63 13.01 -30.53
N THR A 167 -17.83 12.43 -30.54
CA THR A 167 -18.40 11.73 -29.38
C THR A 167 -18.46 10.24 -29.66
N LEU A 168 -17.68 9.46 -28.92
CA LEU A 168 -17.40 8.06 -29.23
C LEU A 168 -17.41 7.21 -27.96
N THR A 169 -17.82 5.95 -28.07
CA THR A 169 -17.88 5.01 -26.95
C THR A 169 -16.47 4.56 -26.55
N PHE A 170 -16.18 4.56 -25.26
CA PHE A 170 -14.91 4.08 -24.71
C PHE A 170 -15.12 2.95 -23.70
N SER A 171 -14.05 2.18 -23.52
CA SER A 171 -13.90 1.20 -22.45
C SER A 171 -12.60 1.50 -21.71
N ALA A 172 -12.66 1.50 -20.39
CA ALA A 172 -11.51 1.67 -19.52
C ALA A 172 -11.46 0.61 -18.43
N THR A 173 -10.26 0.23 -18.04
CA THR A 173 -10.01 -0.62 -16.89
C THR A 173 -9.07 0.07 -15.94
N THR A 174 -9.30 -0.07 -14.64
CA THR A 174 -8.32 0.31 -13.62
C THR A 174 -8.01 -0.89 -12.76
N SER A 175 -6.74 -1.28 -12.72
CA SER A 175 -6.25 -2.39 -11.89
C SER A 175 -5.40 -1.84 -10.75
N ALA A 176 -5.73 -2.23 -9.53
CA ALA A 176 -4.90 -1.92 -8.38
C ALA A 176 -3.66 -2.84 -8.36
N VAL A 177 -2.49 -2.23 -8.12
CA VAL A 177 -1.18 -2.88 -8.04
C VAL A 177 -0.67 -2.69 -6.61
N PRO A 178 -0.86 -3.68 -5.72
CA PRO A 178 -0.34 -3.59 -4.36
C PRO A 178 1.18 -3.47 -4.35
N ASP A 179 1.68 -2.42 -3.70
CA ASP A 179 3.11 -2.25 -3.49
C ASP A 179 3.58 -3.35 -2.52
N GLY A 180 4.44 -4.26 -2.97
CA GLY A 180 4.99 -5.36 -2.16
C GLY A 180 5.87 -4.93 -0.98
N GLY A 181 5.77 -3.69 -0.47
CA GLY A 181 6.62 -3.17 0.59
C GLY A 181 6.70 -4.06 1.83
N MET A 182 5.60 -4.76 2.18
CA MET A 182 5.59 -5.72 3.28
C MET A 182 6.38 -7.01 3.01
N THR A 183 6.48 -7.47 1.76
CA THR A 183 7.32 -8.65 1.45
C THR A 183 8.81 -8.29 1.54
N ALA A 184 9.19 -7.08 1.12
CA ALA A 184 10.56 -6.61 1.23
C ALA A 184 11.01 -6.42 2.70
N THR A 185 10.15 -5.89 3.56
CA THR A 185 10.48 -5.72 4.99
C THR A 185 10.54 -7.07 5.72
N LEU A 186 9.61 -8.00 5.47
CA LEU A 186 9.67 -9.36 6.02
C LEU A 186 10.90 -10.12 5.54
N LEU A 187 11.27 -9.98 4.27
CA LEU A 187 12.50 -10.58 3.73
C LEU A 187 13.75 -9.97 4.39
N GLY A 188 13.79 -8.64 4.56
CA GLY A 188 14.86 -7.94 5.24
C GLY A 188 15.02 -8.37 6.71
N LEU A 189 13.91 -8.47 7.44
CA LEU A 189 13.89 -8.95 8.82
C LEU A 189 14.27 -10.44 8.93
N GLY A 190 13.78 -11.28 8.01
CA GLY A 190 14.13 -12.70 7.95
C GLY A 190 15.62 -12.93 7.73
N LEU A 191 16.23 -12.18 6.80
CA LEU A 191 17.67 -12.22 6.54
C LEU A 191 18.49 -11.67 7.71
N ALA A 192 18.04 -10.57 8.33
CA ALA A 192 18.68 -10.02 9.52
C ALA A 192 18.66 -11.01 10.70
N GLY A 193 17.54 -11.72 10.90
CA GLY A 193 17.40 -12.77 11.91
C GLY A 193 18.34 -13.95 11.67
N LEU A 194 18.45 -14.41 10.42
CA LEU A 194 19.33 -15.53 10.06
C LEU A 194 20.82 -15.20 10.27
N VAL A 195 21.24 -13.98 9.91
CA VAL A 195 22.61 -13.49 10.17
C VAL A 195 22.88 -13.36 11.67
N GLY A 196 21.90 -12.89 12.45
CA GLY A 196 21.99 -12.80 13.91
C GLY A 196 22.19 -14.18 14.56
N ALA A 197 21.39 -15.18 14.17
CA ALA A 197 21.49 -16.54 14.66
C ALA A 197 22.84 -17.20 14.29
N GLY A 198 23.33 -16.99 13.06
CA GLY A 198 24.62 -17.52 12.62
C GLY A 198 25.82 -16.94 13.40
N ARG A 199 25.77 -15.65 13.76
CA ARG A 199 26.81 -15.01 14.59
C ARG A 199 26.80 -15.54 16.02
N LEU A 200 25.62 -15.80 16.59
CA LEU A 200 25.49 -16.38 17.92
C LEU A 200 26.02 -17.82 17.95
N HIS A 201 25.68 -18.64 16.96
CA HIS A 201 26.15 -20.02 16.86
C HIS A 201 27.68 -20.10 16.79
N ARG A 202 28.32 -19.22 16.00
CA ARG A 202 29.80 -19.14 15.92
C ARG A 202 30.46 -18.68 17.21
N ARG A 203 29.78 -17.91 18.05
CA ARG A 203 30.29 -17.49 19.36
C ARG A 203 30.18 -18.60 20.39
N LEU A 204 29.11 -19.39 20.36
CA LEU A 204 28.93 -20.56 21.22
C LEU A 204 29.86 -21.71 20.86
N ALA A 205 30.20 -21.88 19.57
CA ALA A 205 31.16 -22.90 19.12
C ALA A 205 32.64 -22.58 19.42
N LYS A 206 32.93 -21.36 19.94
CA LYS A 206 34.29 -20.93 20.33
C LYS A 206 34.48 -20.82 21.85
N ALA A 207 33.45 -21.14 22.64
CA ALA A 207 33.49 -21.22 24.09
C ALA A 207 33.55 -22.68 24.53
#